data_AF-A0A392RPH8-F1
#
_entry.id   AF-A0A392RPH8-F1
#
_cell.length_a   1.000
_cell.length_b   1.000
_cell.length_c   1.000
_cell.angle_alpha   90.00
_cell.angle_beta   90.00
_cell.angle_gamma   90.00
#
_symmetry.space_group_name_H-M   'P 1'
#
loop_
_entity.id
_entity.type
_entity.pdbx_description
1 polymer ?
#
loop_
_entity_poly.entity_id
_entity_poly.type
_entity_poly.pdbx_seq_one_letter_code
_entity_poly.pdbx_strand_id
1 'polypeptide(L)' 'MATTAAGNSAWYKAKVKVVPSGDCIVVVSVAANARPGVLPEKSITLSSLIAPRLVNLLI' A
#
# COMPACT_ATOMS: atom_id res chain seq x y z
N MET A 1 20.07 -9.24 9.37
CA MET A 1 19.51 -8.22 10.27
C MET A 1 18.22 -7.71 9.64
N ALA A 2 17.07 -8.25 10.02
CA ALA A 2 15.77 -7.71 9.62
C ALA A 2 15.34 -6.73 10.72
N THR A 3 15.40 -5.44 10.43
CA THR A 3 14.90 -4.41 11.32
C THR A 3 13.38 -4.43 11.26
N THR A 4 12.74 -5.03 12.26
CA THR A 4 11.31 -4.81 12.52
C THR A 4 11.12 -3.41 13.08
N ALA A 5 11.19 -2.39 12.23
CA ALA A 5 10.58 -1.11 12.53
C ALA A 5 9.07 -1.29 12.38
N ALA A 6 8.44 -1.89 13.39
CA ALA A 6 6.99 -1.86 13.58
C ALA A 6 6.60 -0.44 14.00
N GLY A 7 6.79 0.54 13.11
CA GLY A 7 6.20 1.85 13.27
C GLY A 7 4.69 1.68 13.17
N ASN A 8 3.96 2.08 14.22
CA ASN A 8 2.51 2.16 14.31
C ASN A 8 1.85 2.52 12.96
N SER A 9 1.58 1.52 12.12
CA SER A 9 0.81 1.74 10.89
C SER A 9 -0.64 1.65 11.30
N ALA A 10 -1.18 2.77 11.79
CA ALA A 10 -2.49 2.93 12.41
C ALA A 10 -3.71 2.59 11.52
N TRP A 11 -3.54 1.87 10.41
CA TRP A 11 -4.59 1.47 9.49
C TRP A 11 -4.72 -0.05 9.44
N TYR A 12 -5.67 -0.56 10.23
CA TYR A 12 -6.11 -1.96 10.15
C TYR A 12 -7.16 -2.17 9.03
N LYS A 13 -7.76 -1.08 8.51
CA LYS A 13 -8.76 -1.10 7.45
C LYS A 13 -8.48 0.01 6.45
N ALA A 14 -8.42 -0.35 5.17
CA ALA A 14 -8.19 0.56 4.04
C ALA A 14 -8.92 0.01 2.80
N LYS A 15 -9.22 0.87 1.83
CA LYS A 15 -9.72 0.45 0.51
C LYS A 15 -8.56 0.43 -0.48
N VAL A 16 -8.52 -0.57 -1.35
CA VAL A 16 -7.51 -0.63 -2.41
C VAL A 16 -7.84 0.39 -3.49
N LYS A 17 -6.85 1.20 -3.87
CA LYS A 17 -6.93 2.16 -4.97
C LYS A 17 -6.39 1.55 -6.26
N VAL A 18 -5.21 0.95 -6.20
CA VAL A 18 -4.52 0.37 -7.36
C VAL A 18 -3.49 -0.69 -6.93
N VAL A 19 -3.20 -1.62 -7.83
CA VAL A 19 -2.17 -2.66 -7.67
C VAL A 19 -1.07 -2.43 -8.71
N PRO A 20 0.04 -1.74 -8.35
CA PRO A 20 1.14 -1.47 -9.29
C PRO A 20 2.06 -2.68 -9.56
N SER A 21 2.13 -3.67 -8.67
CA SER A 21 2.96 -4.88 -8.79
C SER A 21 2.28 -6.04 -8.07
N GLY A 22 2.75 -7.27 -8.25
CA GLY A 22 2.20 -8.45 -7.58
C GLY A 22 2.39 -8.45 -6.04
N ASP A 23 3.32 -7.67 -5.52
CA ASP A 23 3.69 -7.59 -4.10
C ASP A 23 3.42 -6.21 -3.46
N CYS A 24 3.00 -5.23 -4.26
CA CYS A 24 2.79 -3.85 -3.81
C CYS A 24 1.36 -3.40 -4.11
N ILE A 25 0.68 -2.83 -3.11
CA ILE A 25 -0.67 -2.25 -3.27
C ILE A 25 -0.72 -0.83 -2.73
N VAL A 26 -1.49 0.04 -3.39
CA VAL A 26 -1.80 1.38 -2.88
C VAL A 26 -3.19 1.37 -2.28
N VAL A 27 -3.30 1.77 -1.02
CA VAL A 27 -4.56 1.82 -0.28
C VAL A 27 -4.88 3.24 0.15
N VAL A 28 -6.17 3.53 0.26
CA VAL A 28 -6.71 4.78 0.84
C VAL A 28 -7.36 4.49 2.18
N SER A 29 -7.17 5.38 3.15
CA SER A 29 -7.83 5.23 4.46
C SER A 29 -9.36 5.27 4.34
N VAL A 30 -10.06 4.45 5.13
CA VAL A 30 -11.53 4.49 5.26
C VAL A 30 -11.95 5.39 6.43
N ALA A 31 -11.12 6.36 6.82
CA ALA A 31 -11.36 7.14 8.01
C ALA A 31 -12.66 7.96 7.89
N ALA A 32 -13.52 7.89 8.91
CA ALA A 32 -14.75 8.67 9.00
C ALA A 32 -14.52 10.19 8.98
N ASN A 33 -13.29 10.65 9.29
CA ASN A 33 -12.88 12.06 9.36
C ASN A 33 -12.02 12.50 8.17
N ALA A 34 -12.07 11.80 7.03
CA ALA A 34 -11.34 12.23 5.85
C ALA A 34 -11.86 13.61 5.38
N ARG A 35 -10.95 14.59 5.28
CA ARG A 35 -11.31 15.91 4.74
C ARG A 35 -11.82 15.75 3.31
N PRO A 36 -12.92 16.41 2.92
CA PRO A 36 -13.41 16.37 1.55
C PRO A 36 -12.31 16.81 0.58
N GLY A 37 -11.83 15.89 -0.26
CA GLY A 37 -10.94 16.21 -1.39
C GLY A 37 -9.58 15.51 -1.41
N VAL A 38 -8.99 15.11 -0.28
CA VAL A 38 -7.70 14.39 -0.27
C VAL A 38 -7.75 13.23 0.70
N LEU A 39 -8.01 12.03 0.18
CA LEU A 39 -7.91 10.80 0.96
C LEU A 39 -6.44 10.45 1.16
N PRO A 40 -5.99 10.21 2.40
CA PRO A 40 -4.64 9.74 2.65
C PRO A 40 -4.36 8.42 1.93
N GLU A 41 -3.27 8.38 1.17
CA GLU A 41 -2.80 7.20 0.44
C GLU A 41 -1.59 6.57 1.13
N LYS A 42 -1.50 5.24 1.06
CA LYS A 42 -0.35 4.49 1.56
C LYS A 42 -0.02 3.34 0.63
N SER A 43 1.26 3.20 0.30
CA SER A 43 1.79 2.02 -0.38
C SER A 43 2.15 0.95 0.66
N ILE A 44 1.73 -0.29 0.44
CA ILE A 44 1.98 -1.44 1.30
C ILE A 44 2.65 -2.51 0.45
N THR A 45 3.83 -2.95 0.88
CA THR A 45 4.52 -4.14 0.38
C THR A 45 4.13 -5.33 1.22
N LEU A 46 3.75 -6.44 0.60
CA LEU A 46 3.40 -7.67 1.30
C LEU A 46 4.64 -8.28 1.97
N SER A 47 4.55 -8.58 3.26
CA SER A 47 5.65 -9.19 4.01
C SER A 47 5.92 -10.62 3.53
N SER A 48 7.20 -11.00 3.41
CA SER A 48 7.62 -12.37 3.08
C SER A 48 7.22 -12.85 1.67
N LEU A 49 6.73 -11.98 0.79
CA LEU A 49 6.39 -12.31 -0.58
C LEU A 49 7.23 -11.45 -1.54
N ILE A 50 7.91 -12.12 -2.46
CA ILE A 50 8.53 -11.46 -3.62
C ILE A 50 7.75 -11.93 -4.84
N ALA A 51 6.96 -11.05 -5.43
CA ALA A 51 6.22 -11.33 -6.65
C ALA A 51 7.05 -10.94 -7.88
N PRO A 52 6.80 -11.57 -9.05
CA PRO A 52 7.30 -11.08 -10.32
C PRO A 52 6.88 -9.62 -10.52
N ARG A 53 7.84 -8.75 -10.82
CA ARG A 53 7.55 -7.32 -11.02
C ARG A 53 6.88 -7.14 -12.37
N LEU A 54 5.80 -6.36 -12.38
CA LEU A 54 5.21 -5.85 -13.62
C LEU A 54 6.25 -4.95 -14.29
N VAL A 55 6.88 -5.44 -15.35
CA VAL A 55 7.66 -4.62 -16.27
C VAL A 55 6.67 -4.05 -17.28
N ASN A 56 6.57 -2.72 -17.31
CA ASN A 56 5.97 -2.05 -18.45
C ASN A 56 7.02 -2.09 -19.58
N LEU A 57 7.03 -3.18 -20.35
CA LEU A 57 7.82 -3.26 -21.57
C LEU A 57 7.18 -2.29 -22.56
N LEU A 58 7.68 -1.06 -22.57
CA LEU A 58 7.27 -0.02 -23.51
C LEU A 58 7.86 -0.42 -24.88
N ILE A 59 7.13 -1.28 -25.58
CA ILE A 59 7.22 -1.53 -27.03
C ILE A 59 6.08 -0.83 -27.74
#